data_AF-A0A3D0D3V6-F1
#
_entry.id   AF-A0A3D0D3V6-F1
#
_cell.length_a   1.000
_cell.length_b   1.000
_cell.length_c   1.000
_cell.angle_alpha   90.00
_cell.angle_beta   90.00
_cell.angle_gamma   90.00
#
_symmetry.space_group_name_H-M   'P 1'
#
loop_
_entity.id
_entity.type
_entity.pdbx_description
1 polymer ?
#
loop_
_entity_poly.entity_id
_entity_poly.type
_entity_poly.pdbx_seq_one_letter_code
_entity_poly.pdbx_strand_id
1 'polypeptide(L)'
;SFTPADLAGARLVIAATGNRRVNAAVAAAAQAQAALVNVVDAPEEGNFWVPAVVRRGELTLMVSTGTASPALARRLRRQLEASFGPEWGAYAMLLGALRPLVLAREPDSDRRRSLFRDLATSTEMPARLAGGDVEGVVALLQAAGVPGTAEELAASVHEALGT
;
A
#
# COMPACT_ATOMS: atom_id res chain seq x y z
N SER A 1 35.37 -9.00 0.14
CA SER A 1 35.14 -10.47 0.18
C SER A 1 33.86 -10.71 0.97
N PHE A 2 33.16 -11.82 0.71
CA PHE A 2 32.00 -12.26 1.48
C PHE A 2 32.38 -13.46 2.33
N THR A 3 31.88 -13.54 3.56
CA THR A 3 31.96 -14.72 4.42
C THR A 3 30.57 -15.03 5.01
N PRO A 4 30.23 -16.30 5.29
CA PRO A 4 28.93 -16.64 5.89
C PRO A 4 28.66 -15.96 7.25
N ALA A 5 29.71 -15.59 7.99
CA ALA A 5 29.60 -14.86 9.26
C ALA A 5 29.03 -13.45 9.07
N ASP A 6 29.17 -12.86 7.88
CA ASP A 6 28.58 -11.55 7.53
C ASP A 6 27.04 -11.58 7.58
N LEU A 7 26.43 -12.78 7.55
CA LEU A 7 24.98 -12.97 7.61
C LEU A 7 24.46 -13.27 9.02
N ALA A 8 25.31 -13.24 10.06
CA ALA A 8 24.90 -13.56 11.42
C ALA A 8 23.72 -12.68 11.89
N GLY A 9 22.59 -13.31 12.19
CA GLY A 9 21.36 -12.63 12.64
C GLY A 9 20.51 -12.02 11.51
N ALA A 10 20.94 -12.11 10.26
CA ALA A 10 20.18 -11.60 9.13
C ALA A 10 18.91 -12.43 8.89
N ARG A 11 17.77 -11.76 8.69
CA ARG A 11 16.47 -12.39 8.37
C ARG A 11 16.05 -12.17 6.91
N LEU A 12 16.57 -11.12 6.29
CA LEU A 12 16.40 -10.78 4.89
C LEU A 12 17.78 -10.41 4.32
N VAL A 13 18.13 -11.03 3.19
CA VAL A 13 19.40 -10.85 2.50
C VAL A 13 19.11 -10.49 1.04
N ILE A 14 19.85 -9.52 0.50
CA ILE A 14 19.77 -9.14 -0.91
C ILE A 14 21.15 -9.34 -1.53
N ALA A 15 21.28 -10.34 -2.40
CA ALA A 15 22.49 -10.60 -3.16
C ALA A 15 22.43 -9.80 -4.48
N ALA A 16 23.12 -8.66 -4.48
CA ALA A 16 23.12 -7.69 -5.57
C ALA A 16 24.54 -7.25 -5.97
N THR A 17 25.51 -8.15 -5.86
CA THR A 17 26.88 -7.84 -6.32
C THR A 17 26.98 -8.03 -7.84
N GLY A 18 27.99 -7.41 -8.46
CA GLY A 18 28.32 -7.66 -9.86
C GLY A 18 29.01 -9.01 -10.11
N ASN A 19 29.15 -9.87 -9.10
CA ASN A 19 29.83 -11.16 -9.21
C ASN A 19 28.87 -12.32 -8.87
N ARG A 20 28.49 -13.09 -9.91
CA ARG A 20 27.57 -14.22 -9.76
C ARG A 20 28.01 -15.26 -8.73
N ARG A 21 29.31 -15.57 -8.64
CA ARG A 21 29.81 -16.54 -7.66
C ARG A 21 29.63 -16.06 -6.23
N VAL A 22 29.79 -14.75 -6.00
CA VAL A 22 29.54 -14.14 -4.68
C VAL A 22 28.05 -14.18 -4.37
N ASN A 23 27.18 -13.83 -5.33
CA ASN A 23 25.73 -13.87 -5.12
C ASN A 23 25.22 -15.28 -4.79
N ALA A 24 25.71 -16.31 -5.50
CA ALA A 24 25.35 -17.71 -5.23
C ALA A 24 25.83 -18.16 -3.83
N ALA A 25 27.03 -17.75 -3.41
CA ALA A 25 27.55 -18.05 -2.07
C ALA A 25 26.72 -17.37 -0.97
N VAL A 26 26.32 -16.10 -1.18
CA VAL A 26 25.41 -15.37 -0.29
C VAL A 26 24.06 -16.08 -0.20
N ALA A 27 23.50 -16.51 -1.33
CA ALA A 27 22.22 -17.22 -1.38
C ALA A 27 22.25 -18.53 -0.59
N ALA A 28 23.26 -19.37 -0.83
CA ALA A 28 23.41 -20.63 -0.11
C ALA A 28 23.59 -20.42 1.41
N ALA A 29 24.41 -19.46 1.81
CA ALA A 29 24.64 -19.14 3.22
C ALA A 29 23.38 -18.58 3.90
N ALA A 30 22.61 -17.73 3.22
CA ALA A 30 21.36 -17.19 3.72
C ALA A 30 20.30 -18.29 3.91
N GLN A 31 20.16 -19.17 2.91
CA GLN A 31 19.21 -20.30 2.98
C GLN A 31 19.58 -21.30 4.08
N ALA A 32 20.86 -21.57 4.30
CA ALA A 32 21.33 -22.44 5.39
C ALA A 32 20.96 -21.91 6.78
N GLN A 33 20.73 -20.60 6.93
CA GLN A 33 20.28 -19.94 8.15
C GLN A 33 18.76 -19.67 8.16
N ALA A 34 18.01 -20.24 7.21
CA ALA A 34 16.58 -20.00 7.01
C ALA A 34 16.21 -18.51 6.84
N ALA A 35 17.13 -17.70 6.31
CA ALA A 35 16.86 -16.31 5.95
C ALA A 35 16.15 -16.22 4.59
N LEU A 36 15.35 -15.17 4.43
CA LEU A 36 14.83 -14.78 3.12
C LEU A 36 15.98 -14.21 2.29
N VAL A 37 16.12 -14.64 1.04
CA VAL A 37 17.14 -14.15 0.13
C VAL A 37 16.59 -13.86 -1.25
N ASN A 38 16.83 -12.63 -1.71
CA ASN A 38 16.61 -12.22 -3.09
C ASN A 38 17.96 -12.13 -3.81
N VAL A 39 18.10 -12.83 -4.92
CA VAL A 39 19.26 -12.72 -5.81
C VAL A 39 18.81 -11.93 -7.04
N VAL A 40 19.35 -10.72 -7.21
CA VAL A 40 18.80 -9.73 -8.14
C VAL A 40 18.90 -10.18 -9.60
N ASP A 41 19.99 -10.84 -9.97
CA ASP A 41 20.28 -11.32 -11.31
C ASP A 41 19.88 -12.79 -11.54
N ALA A 42 19.43 -13.51 -10.49
CA ALA A 42 18.96 -14.89 -10.56
C ALA A 42 17.86 -15.20 -9.54
N PRO A 43 16.63 -14.79 -9.85
CA PRO A 43 15.48 -15.05 -8.99
C PRO A 43 15.32 -16.51 -8.56
N GLU A 44 15.79 -17.48 -9.36
CA GLU A 44 15.76 -18.91 -9.10
C GLU A 44 16.74 -19.39 -8.02
N GLU A 45 17.81 -18.64 -7.76
CA GLU A 45 18.76 -18.92 -6.67
C GLU A 45 18.27 -18.35 -5.32
N GLY A 46 17.25 -17.49 -5.36
CA GLY A 46 16.60 -16.91 -4.18
C GLY A 46 15.37 -17.69 -3.73
N ASN A 47 14.86 -17.33 -2.55
CA ASN A 47 13.57 -17.79 -2.03
C ASN A 47 12.62 -16.62 -1.71
N PHE A 48 13.02 -15.39 -2.06
CA PHE A 48 12.26 -14.16 -1.85
C PHE A 48 12.32 -13.28 -3.10
N TRP A 49 11.17 -12.69 -3.46
CA TRP A 49 11.03 -11.82 -4.63
C TRP A 49 10.36 -10.51 -4.25
N VAL A 50 10.89 -9.41 -4.79
CA VAL A 50 10.31 -8.08 -4.58
C VAL A 50 9.22 -7.84 -5.63
N PRO A 51 7.95 -7.62 -5.22
CA PRO A 51 6.87 -7.36 -6.16
C PRO A 51 7.01 -5.98 -6.80
N ALA A 52 6.27 -5.75 -7.89
CA ALA A 52 6.12 -4.43 -8.47
C ALA A 52 5.13 -3.62 -7.63
N VAL A 53 5.52 -2.45 -7.13
CA VAL A 53 4.75 -1.68 -6.15
C VAL A 53 4.35 -0.31 -6.71
N VAL A 54 3.12 0.12 -6.39
CA VAL A 54 2.64 1.50 -6.52
C VAL A 54 2.31 2.01 -5.12
N ARG A 55 2.83 3.19 -4.74
CA ARG A 55 2.55 3.82 -3.45
C ARG A 55 1.85 5.16 -3.63
N ARG A 56 0.84 5.42 -2.79
CA ARG A 56 0.08 6.67 -2.66
C ARG A 56 -0.11 6.97 -1.18
N GLY A 57 0.89 7.60 -0.56
CA GLY A 57 0.95 7.70 0.91
C GLY A 57 0.89 6.30 1.54
N GLU A 58 -0.06 6.10 2.44
CA GLU A 58 -0.30 4.81 3.13
C GLU A 58 -0.94 3.73 2.23
N LEU A 59 -1.53 4.10 1.09
CA LEU A 59 -2.06 3.13 0.14
C LEU A 59 -0.92 2.49 -0.67
N THR A 60 -0.83 1.15 -0.58
CA THR A 60 0.12 0.36 -1.36
C THR A 60 -0.61 -0.67 -2.22
N LEU A 61 -0.36 -0.62 -3.53
CA LEU A 61 -0.82 -1.63 -4.49
C LEU A 61 0.39 -2.46 -4.93
N MET A 62 0.28 -3.78 -4.90
CA MET A 62 1.37 -4.68 -5.28
C MET A 62 0.93 -5.62 -6.40
N VAL A 63 1.82 -5.85 -7.37
CA VAL A 63 1.67 -6.84 -8.44
C VAL A 63 2.84 -7.79 -8.39
N SER A 64 2.55 -9.09 -8.31
CA SER A 64 3.52 -10.16 -8.40
C SER A 64 3.11 -11.17 -9.45
N THR A 65 4.09 -11.66 -10.22
CA THR A 65 3.96 -12.82 -11.10
C THR A 65 4.87 -13.95 -10.63
N GLY A 66 5.34 -13.89 -9.38
CA GLY A 66 6.45 -14.73 -8.90
C GLY A 66 7.68 -14.50 -9.78
N THR A 67 8.26 -15.59 -10.29
CA THR A 67 9.37 -15.58 -11.24
C THR A 67 8.92 -15.63 -12.71
N ALA A 68 7.62 -15.83 -12.98
CA ALA A 68 7.15 -16.20 -14.32
C ALA A 68 7.29 -15.07 -15.35
N SER A 69 6.98 -13.81 -14.98
CA SER A 69 7.06 -12.70 -15.93
C SER A 69 7.25 -11.33 -15.26
N PRO A 70 8.51 -10.90 -15.01
CA PRO A 70 8.80 -9.54 -14.53
C PRO A 70 8.29 -8.45 -15.49
N ALA A 71 8.29 -8.73 -16.79
CA ALA A 71 7.79 -7.80 -17.81
C ALA A 71 6.28 -7.54 -17.65
N LEU A 72 5.47 -8.58 -17.38
CA LEU A 72 4.03 -8.42 -17.13
C LEU A 72 3.77 -7.68 -15.82
N ALA A 73 4.46 -8.03 -14.73
CA ALA A 73 4.36 -7.32 -13.46
C ALA A 73 4.63 -5.82 -13.63
N ARG A 74 5.69 -5.47 -14.38
CA ARG A 74 6.03 -4.07 -14.69
C ARG A 74 4.95 -3.37 -15.53
N ARG A 75 4.33 -4.06 -16.50
CA ARG A 75 3.23 -3.52 -17.32
C ARG A 75 2.00 -3.23 -16.46
N LEU A 76 1.57 -4.19 -15.64
CA LEU A 76 0.40 -4.03 -14.75
C LEU A 76 0.63 -2.95 -13.70
N ARG A 77 1.83 -2.88 -13.10
CA ARG A 77 2.21 -1.78 -12.20
C ARG A 77 2.01 -0.41 -12.85
N ARG A 78 2.43 -0.24 -14.12
CA ARG A 78 2.21 1.03 -14.86
C ARG A 78 0.73 1.33 -15.10
N GLN A 79 -0.09 0.30 -15.34
CA GLN A 79 -1.53 0.49 -15.48
C GLN A 79 -2.14 0.95 -14.15
N LEU A 80 -1.76 0.33 -13.03
CA LEU A 80 -2.18 0.76 -11.69
C LEU A 80 -1.69 2.17 -11.37
N GLU A 81 -0.47 2.55 -11.76
CA GLU A 81 0.02 3.93 -11.58
C GLU A 81 -0.84 4.95 -12.30
N ALA A 82 -1.34 4.61 -13.49
CA ALA A 82 -2.21 5.49 -14.27
C ALA A 82 -3.65 5.53 -13.74
N SER A 83 -4.17 4.42 -13.22
CA SER A 83 -5.54 4.32 -12.70
C SER A 83 -5.71 4.84 -11.28
N PHE A 84 -4.65 4.80 -10.47
CA PHE A 84 -4.67 5.23 -9.08
C PHE A 84 -3.72 6.41 -8.91
N GLY A 85 -4.21 7.64 -9.07
CA GLY A 85 -3.43 8.87 -8.87
C GLY A 85 -3.18 9.19 -7.38
N PRO A 86 -2.54 10.34 -7.09
CA PRO A 86 -2.28 10.82 -5.73
C PRO A 86 -3.53 10.89 -4.83
N GLU A 87 -4.69 11.19 -5.41
CA GLU A 87 -5.98 11.31 -4.73
C GLU A 87 -6.39 10.05 -3.97
N TRP A 88 -5.95 8.88 -4.41
CA TRP A 88 -6.22 7.63 -3.70
C TRP A 88 -5.48 7.51 -2.37
N GLY A 89 -4.35 8.22 -2.22
CA GLY A 89 -3.64 8.34 -0.96
C GLY A 89 -4.42 9.20 0.04
N ALA A 90 -4.90 10.37 -0.41
CA ALA A 90 -5.79 11.23 0.39
C ALA A 90 -7.07 10.48 0.77
N TYR A 91 -7.65 9.73 -0.18
CA TYR A 91 -8.85 8.96 0.07
C TYR A 91 -8.66 7.87 1.13
N ALA A 92 -7.56 7.11 1.06
CA ALA A 92 -7.23 6.13 2.08
C ALA A 92 -7.02 6.79 3.46
N MET A 93 -6.36 7.95 3.50
CA MET A 93 -6.14 8.72 4.72
C MET A 93 -7.47 9.19 5.33
N LEU A 94 -8.38 9.75 4.51
CA LEU A 94 -9.72 10.15 4.93
C LEU A 94 -10.50 8.99 5.54
N LEU A 95 -10.55 7.83 4.87
CA LEU A 95 -11.23 6.65 5.42
C LEU A 95 -10.62 6.18 6.75
N GLY A 96 -9.30 6.32 6.90
CA GLY A 96 -8.59 6.09 8.16
C GLY A 96 -9.04 7.05 9.26
N ALA A 97 -9.11 8.35 8.98
CA ALA A 97 -9.52 9.40 9.91
C ALA A 97 -10.98 9.26 10.35
N LEU A 98 -11.88 8.84 9.45
CA LEU A 98 -13.29 8.64 9.74
C LEU A 98 -13.58 7.37 10.56
N ARG A 99 -12.69 6.37 10.51
CA ARG A 99 -12.87 5.10 11.21
C ARG A 99 -13.11 5.25 12.72
N PRO A 100 -12.26 5.95 13.50
CA PRO A 100 -12.50 6.14 14.94
C PRO A 100 -13.80 6.88 15.21
N LEU A 101 -14.17 7.85 14.37
CA LEU A 101 -15.40 8.63 14.50
C LEU A 101 -16.65 7.75 14.36
N VAL A 102 -16.69 6.92 13.31
CA VAL A 102 -17.79 5.95 13.07
C VAL A 102 -17.85 4.91 14.19
N LEU A 103 -16.72 4.36 14.62
CA LEU A 103 -16.68 3.35 15.69
C LEU A 103 -17.16 3.90 17.04
N ALA A 104 -16.87 5.16 17.33
CA ALA A 104 -17.23 5.79 18.60
C ALA A 104 -18.70 6.25 18.65
N ARG A 105 -19.28 6.66 17.51
CA ARG A 105 -20.54 7.40 17.49
C ARG A 105 -21.71 6.68 16.82
N GLU A 106 -21.47 5.64 16.03
CA GLU A 106 -22.54 4.80 15.48
C GLU A 106 -22.65 3.51 16.31
N PRO A 107 -23.67 3.34 17.19
CA PRO A 107 -23.80 2.17 18.05
C PRO A 107 -24.22 0.90 17.31
N ASP A 108 -24.90 1.01 16.17
CA ASP A 108 -25.39 -0.15 15.41
C ASP A 108 -24.29 -0.79 14.54
N SER A 109 -24.01 -2.07 14.75
CA SER A 109 -22.95 -2.79 14.02
C SER A 109 -23.23 -2.97 12.53
N ASP A 110 -24.48 -3.17 12.16
CA ASP A 110 -24.87 -3.35 10.76
C ASP A 110 -24.81 -2.02 10.03
N ARG A 111 -25.19 -0.92 10.71
CA ARG A 111 -25.03 0.44 10.19
C ARG A 111 -23.56 0.80 10.00
N ARG A 112 -22.68 0.53 10.99
CA ARG A 112 -21.22 0.71 10.83
C ARG A 112 -20.68 -0.06 9.63
N ARG A 113 -21.08 -1.33 9.48
CA ARG A 113 -20.64 -2.17 8.36
C ARG A 113 -21.11 -1.61 7.02
N SER A 114 -22.33 -1.10 6.95
CA SER A 114 -22.85 -0.42 5.76
C SER A 114 -22.02 0.81 5.44
N LEU A 115 -21.83 1.72 6.41
CA LEU A 115 -21.05 2.94 6.22
C LEU A 115 -19.65 2.64 5.69
N PHE A 116 -18.90 1.72 6.30
CA PHE A 116 -17.55 1.41 5.83
C PHE A 116 -17.52 0.87 4.40
N ARG A 117 -18.50 0.03 4.03
CA ARG A 117 -18.61 -0.48 2.67
C ARG A 117 -18.95 0.65 1.70
N ASP A 118 -19.99 1.42 1.99
CA ASP A 118 -20.52 2.45 1.11
C ASP A 118 -19.47 3.54 0.88
N LEU A 119 -18.80 3.96 1.96
CA LEU A 119 -17.64 4.85 1.89
C LEU A 119 -16.55 4.26 1.00
N ALA A 120 -16.06 3.05 1.25
CA ALA A 120 -14.96 2.45 0.48
C ALA A 120 -15.29 2.27 -1.02
N THR A 121 -16.56 2.11 -1.37
CA THR A 121 -17.02 1.94 -2.76
C THR A 121 -17.38 3.24 -3.47
N SER A 122 -17.22 4.40 -2.84
CA SER A 122 -17.53 5.68 -3.47
C SER A 122 -16.66 5.92 -4.71
N THR A 123 -17.31 6.15 -5.86
CA THR A 123 -16.65 6.55 -7.11
C THR A 123 -16.46 8.06 -7.20
N GLU A 124 -17.22 8.85 -6.44
CA GLU A 124 -17.14 10.32 -6.45
C GLU A 124 -16.06 10.87 -5.51
N MET A 125 -15.85 10.26 -4.35
CA MET A 125 -14.90 10.77 -3.35
C MET A 125 -13.47 10.92 -3.88
N PRO A 126 -12.87 9.92 -4.56
CA PRO A 126 -11.53 10.09 -5.13
C PRO A 126 -11.46 11.26 -6.11
N ALA A 127 -12.46 11.42 -6.98
CA ALA A 127 -12.49 12.48 -7.98
C ALA A 127 -12.62 13.87 -7.35
N ARG A 128 -13.43 14.02 -6.30
CA ARG A 128 -13.57 15.29 -5.56
C ARG A 128 -12.31 15.64 -4.78
N LEU A 129 -11.67 14.66 -4.15
CA LEU A 129 -10.39 14.84 -3.48
C LEU A 129 -9.29 15.25 -4.47
N ALA A 130 -9.28 14.70 -5.68
CA ALA A 130 -8.36 15.12 -6.75
C ALA A 130 -8.52 16.60 -7.11
N GLY A 131 -9.76 17.12 -7.04
CA GLY A 131 -10.08 18.53 -7.29
C GLY A 131 -9.94 19.44 -6.07
N GLY A 132 -9.61 18.92 -4.89
CA GLY A 132 -9.60 19.68 -3.64
C GLY A 132 -11.00 20.15 -3.19
N ASP A 133 -12.07 19.48 -3.64
CA ASP A 133 -13.46 19.83 -3.36
C ASP A 133 -13.88 19.38 -1.95
N VAL A 134 -13.42 20.11 -0.94
CA VAL A 134 -13.70 19.83 0.48
C VAL A 134 -15.21 19.84 0.75
N GLU A 135 -15.91 20.87 0.29
CA GLU A 135 -17.36 21.03 0.50
C GLU A 135 -18.14 19.85 -0.08
N GLY A 136 -17.81 19.42 -1.30
CA GLY A 136 -18.46 18.29 -1.94
C GLY A 136 -18.16 16.96 -1.24
N VAL A 137 -16.94 16.75 -0.74
CA VAL A 137 -16.63 15.55 0.06
C VAL A 137 -17.42 15.56 1.36
N VAL A 138 -17.48 16.68 2.08
CA VAL A 138 -18.26 16.80 3.32
C VAL A 138 -19.75 16.54 3.05
N ALA A 139 -20.31 17.07 1.96
CA ALA A 139 -21.69 16.82 1.57
C ALA A 139 -21.96 15.32 1.32
N LEU A 140 -21.04 14.61 0.65
CA LEU A 140 -21.15 13.15 0.46
C LEU A 140 -21.08 12.39 1.79
N LEU A 141 -20.19 12.79 2.71
CA LEU A 141 -20.08 12.18 4.03
C LEU A 141 -21.36 12.36 4.86
N GLN A 142 -21.94 13.57 4.84
CA GLN A 142 -23.20 13.86 5.50
C GLN A 142 -24.36 13.07 4.88
N ALA A 143 -24.45 13.00 3.55
CA ALA A 143 -25.48 12.24 2.85
C ALA A 143 -25.40 10.73 3.14
N ALA A 144 -24.18 10.19 3.30
CA ALA A 144 -23.97 8.81 3.72
C ALA A 144 -24.39 8.56 5.18
N GLY A 145 -24.52 9.61 5.98
CA GLY A 145 -24.82 9.54 7.42
C GLY A 145 -23.58 9.23 8.26
N VAL A 146 -22.40 9.68 7.83
CA VAL A 146 -21.20 9.62 8.68
C VAL A 146 -21.42 10.53 9.90
N PRO A 147 -21.24 10.02 11.13
CA PRO A 147 -21.46 10.82 12.32
C PRO A 147 -20.40 11.92 12.42
N GLY A 148 -20.80 13.14 12.75
CA GLY A 148 -19.89 14.28 12.88
C GLY A 148 -20.53 15.59 12.45
N THR A 149 -20.02 16.71 12.97
CA THR A 149 -20.40 18.04 12.47
C THR A 149 -19.73 18.31 11.12
N ALA A 150 -20.25 19.27 10.35
CA ALA A 150 -19.62 19.69 9.09
C ALA A 150 -18.15 20.11 9.29
N GLU A 151 -17.85 20.76 10.42
CA GLU A 151 -16.51 21.22 10.80
C GLU A 151 -15.56 20.05 11.10
N GLU A 152 -16.01 19.06 11.89
CA GLU A 152 -15.22 17.85 12.18
C GLU A 152 -14.92 17.04 10.89
N LEU A 153 -15.91 16.93 10.01
CA LEU A 153 -15.74 16.24 8.74
C LEU A 153 -14.82 17.02 7.80
N ALA A 154 -14.95 18.35 7.72
CA ALA A 154 -14.06 19.20 6.93
C ALA A 154 -12.61 19.10 7.43
N ALA A 155 -12.38 19.09 8.74
CA ALA A 155 -11.05 18.91 9.33
C ALA A 155 -10.42 17.56 8.89
N SER A 156 -11.20 16.49 8.87
CA SER A 156 -10.72 15.17 8.40
C SER A 156 -10.35 15.17 6.90
N VAL A 157 -11.08 15.94 6.09
CA VAL A 157 -10.80 16.09 4.65
C VAL A 157 -9.55 16.95 4.43
N HIS A 158 -9.41 18.04 5.18
CA HIS A 158 -8.24 18.91 5.17
C HIS A 158 -6.95 18.15 5.56
N GLU A 159 -7.00 17.37 6.64
CA GLU A 159 -5.90 16.48 7.03
C GLU A 159 -5.53 15.51 5.89
N ALA A 160 -6.53 14.87 5.27
CA ALA A 160 -6.32 13.95 4.16
C ALA A 160 -5.69 14.59 2.92
N LEU A 161 -5.99 15.88 2.66
CA LEU A 161 -5.41 16.66 1.57
C LEU A 161 -4.05 17.28 1.93
N GLY A 162 -3.68 17.29 3.22
CA GLY A 162 -2.47 17.96 3.70
C GLY A 162 -2.57 19.49 3.66
N THR A 163 -3.78 20.05 3.84
CA THR A 163 -4.09 21.49 3.82
C THR A 163 -4.70 21.93 5.13
#